data_AF-A0A8T5S4X1-F1
#
_entry.id   AF-A0A8T5S4X1-F1
#
_cell.length_a   1.000
_cell.length_b   1.000
_cell.length_c   1.000
_cell.angle_alpha   90.00
_cell.angle_beta   90.00
_cell.angle_gamma   90.00
#
_symmetry.space_group_name_H-M   'P 1'
#
loop_
_entity.id
_entity.type
_entity.pdbx_description
1 polymer ?
#
loop_
_entity_poly.entity_id
_entity_poly.type
_entity_poly.pdbx_seq_one_letter_code
_entity_poly.pdbx_strand_id
1 'polypeptide(L)'
;ITAVHPLVSLSLEDYAIDARLHKRLEKAEGILVSGAPGAGKSTFSAALANFYLEQGKVVKTLESVRDLQVKEEITQYTKLEGSLENSADILLLVRPDFTIFDEVRTTKDFQIYADFRLSGVGMVGVVHSSSAIDAIQRFIGRIELGMLPSIIDTIVFIKGGDISTVLIIKMTVKVPYGFRDKDLARPVVEVREFKTERLAYEIYSFGQDIVINPINPIDHTNSFKAKEQYRGDKFNRRRKEKQIELEIEITKQKVILKASPEYASSNIIVFANDQEIFTGSLSRSSIISLSLTNKEARRVLKEYDRNKKFYGILK
;
A
#
# COMPACT_ATOMS: atom_id res chain seq x y z
N ILE A 1 34.59 -6.77 -22.17
CA ILE A 1 34.62 -5.52 -21.38
C ILE A 1 33.46 -4.68 -21.86
N THR A 2 32.42 -4.53 -21.05
CA THR A 2 31.27 -3.68 -21.37
C THR A 2 31.39 -2.44 -20.50
N ALA A 3 31.75 -1.31 -21.12
CA ALA A 3 31.81 -0.01 -20.45
C ALA A 3 30.50 0.73 -20.76
N VAL A 4 29.68 0.94 -19.73
CA VAL A 4 28.44 1.72 -19.82
C VAL A 4 28.68 3.08 -19.19
N HIS A 5 28.26 4.15 -19.87
CA HIS A 5 28.28 5.50 -19.32
C HIS A 5 27.38 5.56 -18.06
N PRO A 6 27.74 6.33 -17.01
CA PRO A 6 26.89 6.47 -15.84
C PRO A 6 25.51 6.99 -16.24
N LEU A 7 24.48 6.22 -15.92
CA LEU A 7 23.11 6.72 -15.88
C LEU A 7 23.08 7.82 -14.80
N VAL A 8 22.54 8.98 -15.17
CA VAL A 8 22.44 10.21 -14.36
C VAL A 8 22.38 9.93 -12.85
N SER A 9 23.34 10.47 -12.08
CA SER A 9 23.27 10.48 -10.63
C SER A 9 22.23 11.50 -10.21
N LEU A 10 21.16 11.04 -9.56
CA LEU A 10 20.11 11.90 -9.03
C LEU A 10 20.36 12.13 -7.53
N SER A 11 20.19 13.38 -7.13
CA SER A 11 20.08 13.79 -5.74
C SER A 11 18.63 13.63 -5.26
N LEU A 12 18.42 13.70 -3.94
CA LEU A 12 17.06 13.66 -3.39
C LEU A 12 16.24 14.89 -3.84
N GLU A 13 16.89 16.02 -4.12
CA GLU A 13 16.27 17.27 -4.57
C GLU A 13 15.70 17.20 -5.99
N ASP A 14 16.16 16.24 -6.81
CA ASP A 14 15.67 16.03 -8.18
C ASP A 14 14.28 15.37 -8.23
N TYR A 15 13.79 14.86 -7.09
CA TYR A 15 12.48 14.22 -6.95
C TYR A 15 11.41 15.21 -6.51
N ALA A 16 10.14 14.90 -6.77
CA ALA A 16 9.00 15.73 -6.35
C ALA A 16 8.73 15.65 -4.82
N ILE A 17 9.65 16.20 -4.03
CA ILE A 17 9.65 16.17 -2.56
C ILE A 17 9.33 17.56 -2.03
N ASP A 18 8.22 17.67 -1.30
CA ASP A 18 7.92 18.90 -0.54
C ASP A 18 8.68 18.91 0.81
N ALA A 19 8.76 20.08 1.44
CA ALA A 19 9.45 20.25 2.73
C ALA A 19 8.91 19.33 3.84
N ARG A 20 7.66 18.87 3.72
CA ARG A 20 7.05 17.96 4.69
C ARG A 20 7.59 16.54 4.50
N LEU A 21 7.68 16.07 3.26
CA LEU A 21 8.26 14.76 2.92
C LEU A 21 9.77 14.74 3.20
N HIS A 22 10.48 15.82 2.94
CA HIS A 22 11.89 15.94 3.30
C HIS A 22 12.11 15.70 4.80
N LYS A 23 11.38 16.44 5.66
CA LYS A 23 11.39 16.25 7.12
C LYS A 23 10.92 14.87 7.56
N ARG A 24 10.08 14.21 6.76
CA ARG A 24 9.64 12.84 7.05
C ARG A 24 10.77 11.85 6.83
N LEU A 25 11.51 11.99 5.73
CA LEU A 25 12.65 11.13 5.40
C LEU A 25 13.79 11.29 6.41
N GLU A 26 14.05 12.50 6.91
CA GLU A 26 15.00 12.73 8.03
C GLU A 26 14.69 11.91 9.29
N LYS A 27 13.41 11.58 9.52
CA LYS A 27 12.94 10.88 10.73
C LYS A 27 12.52 9.44 10.47
N ALA A 28 12.45 9.02 9.20
CA ALA A 28 11.98 7.70 8.84
C ALA A 28 13.14 6.72 9.00
N GLU A 29 12.91 5.63 9.72
CA GLU A 29 13.96 4.66 10.01
C GLU A 29 13.65 3.30 9.38
N GLY A 30 12.37 2.98 9.14
CA GLY A 30 11.94 1.79 8.41
C GLY A 30 11.29 2.18 7.09
N ILE A 31 12.10 2.29 6.04
CA ILE A 31 11.66 2.76 4.73
C ILE A 31 11.64 1.59 3.74
N LEU A 32 10.49 1.37 3.10
CA LEU A 32 10.41 0.54 1.90
C LEU A 32 10.33 1.40 0.64
N VAL A 33 11.26 1.19 -0.28
CA VAL A 33 11.22 1.76 -1.62
C VAL A 33 10.64 0.72 -2.56
N SER A 34 9.47 1.00 -3.13
CA SER A 34 8.64 0.03 -3.84
C SER A 34 8.26 0.49 -5.24
N GLY A 35 7.85 -0.43 -6.11
CA GLY A 35 7.57 -0.15 -7.52
C GLY A 35 7.98 -1.26 -8.48
N ALA A 36 7.51 -1.17 -9.72
CA ALA A 36 7.78 -2.16 -10.75
C ALA A 36 9.28 -2.30 -11.05
N PRO A 37 9.75 -3.42 -11.62
CA PRO A 37 11.09 -3.50 -12.22
C PRO A 37 11.34 -2.34 -13.19
N GLY A 38 12.55 -1.77 -13.17
CA GLY A 38 12.91 -0.62 -14.01
C GLY A 38 12.26 0.73 -13.62
N ALA A 39 11.49 0.81 -12.52
CA ALA A 39 10.82 2.05 -12.13
C ALA A 39 11.74 3.18 -11.61
N GLY A 40 13.04 2.90 -11.37
CA GLY A 40 13.98 3.88 -10.78
C GLY A 40 14.19 3.74 -9.26
N LYS A 41 13.82 2.60 -8.66
CA LYS A 41 13.93 2.36 -7.19
C LYS A 41 15.37 2.45 -6.68
N SER A 42 16.30 1.72 -7.29
CA SER A 42 17.70 1.70 -6.86
C SER A 42 18.35 3.07 -7.00
N THR A 43 18.00 3.84 -8.04
CA THR A 43 18.41 5.25 -8.18
C THR A 43 17.91 6.11 -7.03
N PHE A 44 16.62 5.99 -6.66
CA PHE A 44 16.07 6.71 -5.51
C PHE A 44 16.71 6.27 -4.18
N SER A 45 16.93 4.97 -3.99
CA SER A 45 17.60 4.44 -2.79
C SER A 45 19.05 4.92 -2.67
N ALA A 46 19.77 5.04 -3.78
CA ALA A 46 21.11 5.62 -3.81
C ALA A 46 21.09 7.12 -3.47
N ALA A 47 20.13 7.88 -4.01
CA ALA A 47 19.93 9.28 -3.65
C ALA A 47 19.66 9.45 -2.15
N LEU A 48 18.83 8.58 -1.58
CA LEU A 48 18.53 8.57 -0.15
C LEU A 48 19.74 8.16 0.72
N ALA A 49 20.57 7.23 0.24
CA ALA A 49 21.82 6.85 0.88
C ALA A 49 22.79 8.04 0.98
N ASN A 50 22.98 8.75 -0.13
CA ASN A 50 23.85 9.91 -0.22
C ASN A 50 23.31 11.07 0.64
N PHE A 51 21.99 11.25 0.68
CA PHE A 51 21.33 12.22 1.56
C PHE A 51 21.63 11.94 3.03
N TYR A 52 21.50 10.70 3.50
CA TYR A 52 21.83 10.36 4.88
C TYR A 52 23.32 10.53 5.18
N LEU A 53 24.20 10.18 4.23
CA LEU A 53 25.64 10.43 4.37
C LEU A 53 25.94 11.93 4.53
N GLU A 54 25.29 12.79 3.76
CA GLU A 54 25.42 14.25 3.86
C GLU A 54 24.94 14.82 5.21
N GLN A 55 24.04 14.11 5.89
CA GLN A 55 23.63 14.39 7.26
C GLN A 55 24.60 13.88 8.34
N GLY A 56 25.76 13.35 7.92
CA GLY A 56 26.77 12.79 8.81
C GLY A 56 26.41 11.41 9.37
N LYS A 57 25.47 10.69 8.74
CA LYS A 57 25.12 9.31 9.12
C LYS A 57 26.13 8.32 8.55
N VAL A 58 26.41 7.28 9.31
CA VAL A 58 27.16 6.12 8.82
C VAL A 58 26.22 5.26 7.99
N VAL A 59 26.38 5.30 6.67
CA VAL A 59 25.55 4.55 5.72
C VAL A 59 26.34 3.39 5.13
N LYS A 60 25.71 2.21 5.06
CA LYS A 60 26.24 1.01 4.39
C LYS A 60 25.20 0.47 3.41
N THR A 61 25.62 -0.35 2.45
CA THR A 61 24.67 -1.09 1.59
C THR A 61 24.83 -2.59 1.76
N LEU A 62 23.75 -3.33 1.50
CA LEU A 62 23.69 -4.77 1.43
C LEU A 62 23.03 -5.16 0.10
N GLU A 63 23.82 -5.76 -0.81
CA GLU A 63 23.41 -5.97 -2.20
C GLU A 63 23.80 -7.37 -2.70
N SER A 64 22.93 -8.01 -3.48
CA SER A 64 23.27 -9.30 -4.12
C SER A 64 24.44 -9.17 -5.10
N VAL A 65 24.53 -8.02 -5.79
CA VAL A 65 25.61 -7.60 -6.69
C VAL A 65 25.80 -6.10 -6.44
N ARG A 66 27.04 -5.60 -6.48
CA ARG A 66 27.35 -4.19 -6.25
C ARG A 66 26.93 -3.34 -7.45
N ASP A 67 25.68 -2.90 -7.46
CA ASP A 67 25.08 -2.17 -8.57
C ASP A 67 24.63 -0.75 -8.17
N LEU A 68 24.38 -0.49 -6.87
CA LEU A 68 24.02 0.83 -6.38
C LEU A 68 25.12 1.86 -6.68
N GLN A 69 24.72 2.98 -7.26
CA GLN A 69 25.59 4.11 -7.59
C GLN A 69 25.60 5.11 -6.42
N VAL A 70 26.43 4.86 -5.42
CA VAL A 70 26.57 5.66 -4.20
C VAL A 70 27.94 6.34 -4.14
N LYS A 71 28.09 7.34 -3.26
CA LYS A 71 29.40 7.97 -3.02
C LYS A 71 30.40 6.97 -2.43
N GLU A 72 31.69 7.16 -2.70
CA GLU A 72 32.77 6.23 -2.33
C GLU A 72 32.90 5.99 -0.82
N GLU A 73 32.44 6.93 0.01
CA GLU A 73 32.42 6.83 1.46
C GLU A 73 31.40 5.78 1.97
N ILE A 74 30.40 5.43 1.14
CA ILE A 74 29.41 4.41 1.46
C ILE A 74 29.98 3.03 1.11
N THR A 75 30.36 2.26 2.13
CA THR A 75 30.87 0.91 1.92
C THR A 75 29.76 -0.05 1.49
N GLN A 76 29.99 -0.75 0.38
CA GLN A 76 29.02 -1.70 -0.20
C GLN A 76 29.34 -3.16 0.16
N TYR A 77 28.41 -3.80 0.86
CA TYR A 77 28.51 -5.22 1.23
C TYR A 77 27.74 -6.07 0.23
N THR A 78 28.37 -7.18 -0.16
CA THR A 78 27.73 -8.22 -0.96
C THR A 78 27.78 -9.55 -0.22
N LYS A 79 27.35 -10.62 -0.86
CA LYS A 79 27.32 -11.98 -0.30
C LYS A 79 28.69 -12.39 0.23
N LEU A 80 28.78 -12.58 1.54
CA LEU A 80 29.93 -13.19 2.19
C LEU A 80 29.73 -14.70 2.17
N GLU A 81 30.71 -15.43 1.63
CA GLU A 81 30.63 -16.89 1.45
C GLU A 81 29.34 -17.33 0.70
N GLY A 82 28.88 -16.49 -0.23
CA GLY A 82 27.67 -16.75 -1.01
C GLY A 82 26.34 -16.43 -0.29
N SER A 83 26.37 -15.92 0.95
CA SER A 83 25.19 -15.59 1.75
C SER A 83 25.13 -14.11 2.11
N LEU A 84 23.96 -13.48 1.92
CA LEU A 84 23.70 -12.14 2.46
C LEU A 84 23.50 -12.16 3.97
N GLU A 85 23.06 -13.29 4.53
CA GLU A 85 22.87 -13.50 5.97
C GLU A 85 24.21 -13.34 6.72
N ASN A 86 25.29 -13.94 6.21
CA ASN A 86 26.62 -13.82 6.80
C ASN A 86 27.11 -12.36 6.80
N SER A 87 26.83 -11.62 5.72
CA SER A 87 27.16 -10.19 5.64
C SER A 87 26.32 -9.35 6.59
N ALA A 88 25.04 -9.70 6.74
CA ALA A 88 24.11 -9.08 7.65
C ALA A 88 24.55 -9.26 9.12
N ASP A 89 24.99 -10.46 9.50
CA ASP A 89 25.51 -10.75 10.85
C ASP A 89 26.70 -9.87 11.21
N ILE A 90 27.66 -9.68 10.28
CA ILE A 90 28.80 -8.78 10.51
C ILE A 90 28.35 -7.33 10.60
N LEU A 91 27.45 -6.90 9.73
CA LEU A 91 26.91 -5.54 9.74
C LEU A 91 26.17 -5.22 11.05
N LEU A 92 25.49 -6.21 11.65
CA LEU A 92 24.87 -6.07 12.98
C LEU A 92 25.88 -5.89 14.11
N LEU A 93 27.15 -6.31 13.95
CA LEU A 93 28.21 -6.01 14.93
C LEU A 93 28.67 -4.54 14.83
N VAL A 94 28.67 -3.97 13.62
CA VAL A 94 29.09 -2.58 13.37
C VAL A 94 27.98 -1.59 13.70
N ARG A 95 26.71 -1.97 13.49
CA ARG A 95 25.50 -1.13 13.69
C ARG A 95 25.64 0.26 13.04
N PRO A 96 25.66 0.33 11.69
CA PRO A 96 25.59 1.62 11.02
C PRO A 96 24.29 2.35 11.36
N ASP A 97 24.26 3.67 11.15
CA ASP A 97 23.02 4.44 11.30
C ASP A 97 21.95 3.99 10.29
N PHE A 98 22.37 3.75 9.03
CA PHE A 98 21.48 3.26 7.97
C PHE A 98 22.12 2.15 7.13
N THR A 99 21.31 1.17 6.73
CA THR A 99 21.64 0.18 5.72
C THR A 99 20.66 0.22 4.55
N ILE A 100 21.18 0.34 3.34
CA ILE A 100 20.41 0.26 2.09
C ILE A 100 20.43 -1.18 1.60
N PHE A 101 19.26 -1.80 1.48
CA PHE A 101 19.10 -3.19 1.02
C PHE A 101 18.45 -3.19 -0.37
N ASP A 102 19.26 -3.32 -1.43
CA ASP A 102 18.84 -3.07 -2.82
C ASP A 102 17.91 -4.13 -3.44
N GLU A 103 17.68 -5.25 -2.75
CA GLU A 103 16.65 -6.21 -3.15
C GLU A 103 16.18 -7.09 -1.98
N VAL A 104 14.99 -6.79 -1.44
CA VAL A 104 14.33 -7.61 -0.42
C VAL A 104 13.27 -8.49 -1.09
N ARG A 105 13.55 -9.80 -1.18
CA ARG A 105 12.72 -10.72 -1.99
C ARG A 105 12.32 -11.99 -1.26
N THR A 106 13.26 -12.63 -0.57
CA THR A 106 13.08 -13.93 0.08
C THR A 106 12.67 -13.75 1.54
N THR A 107 12.13 -14.82 2.16
CA THR A 107 11.78 -14.79 3.59
C THR A 107 12.98 -14.42 4.47
N LYS A 108 14.18 -14.87 4.13
CA LYS A 108 15.41 -14.51 4.83
C LYS A 108 15.72 -13.02 4.72
N ASP A 109 15.54 -12.42 3.55
CA ASP A 109 15.77 -10.98 3.37
C ASP A 109 14.81 -10.15 4.23
N PHE A 110 13.54 -10.57 4.34
CA PHE A 110 12.56 -9.93 5.22
C PHE A 110 12.93 -10.05 6.69
N GLN A 111 13.51 -11.19 7.11
CA GLN A 111 14.01 -11.40 8.47
C GLN A 111 15.21 -10.51 8.75
N ILE A 112 16.21 -10.48 7.86
CA ILE A 112 17.37 -9.57 7.96
C ILE A 112 16.91 -8.11 8.11
N TYR A 113 15.96 -7.69 7.28
CA TYR A 113 15.40 -6.34 7.38
C TYR A 113 14.77 -6.07 8.76
N ALA A 114 13.98 -7.02 9.28
CA ALA A 114 13.36 -6.91 10.59
C ALA A 114 14.40 -6.88 11.72
N ASP A 115 15.40 -7.75 11.69
CA ASP A 115 16.43 -7.87 12.72
C ASP A 115 17.28 -6.60 12.82
N PHE A 116 17.62 -5.97 11.68
CA PHE A 116 18.30 -4.68 11.66
C PHE A 116 17.45 -3.58 12.30
N ARG A 117 16.18 -3.49 11.93
CA ARG A 117 15.24 -2.51 12.50
C ARG A 117 15.06 -2.68 14.00
N LEU A 118 14.89 -3.91 14.46
CA LEU A 118 14.75 -4.23 15.88
C LEU A 118 16.05 -3.99 16.66
N SER A 119 17.20 -4.05 15.99
CA SER A 119 18.51 -3.69 16.56
C SER A 119 18.80 -2.18 16.57
N GLY A 120 17.86 -1.36 16.09
CA GLY A 120 17.99 0.10 16.05
C GLY A 120 18.69 0.67 14.82
N VAL A 121 18.98 -0.16 13.81
CA VAL A 121 19.57 0.29 12.54
C VAL A 121 18.45 0.83 11.64
N GLY A 122 18.65 2.00 11.03
CA GLY A 122 17.77 2.50 9.99
C GLY A 122 17.88 1.64 8.72
N MET A 123 16.76 1.31 8.10
CA MET A 123 16.70 0.46 6.91
C MET A 123 15.99 1.15 5.76
N VAL A 124 16.59 1.04 4.57
CA VAL A 124 15.96 1.36 3.29
C VAL A 124 15.93 0.08 2.46
N GLY A 125 14.76 -0.56 2.37
CA GLY A 125 14.58 -1.83 1.67
C GLY A 125 13.92 -1.65 0.32
N VAL A 126 14.55 -2.11 -0.75
CA VAL A 126 13.99 -2.06 -2.10
C VAL A 126 13.15 -3.31 -2.35
N VAL A 127 11.87 -3.13 -2.65
CA VAL A 127 10.92 -4.22 -2.89
C VAL A 127 10.28 -4.04 -4.27
N HIS A 128 10.33 -5.07 -5.11
CA HIS A 128 9.56 -5.06 -6.35
C HIS A 128 8.08 -5.25 -6.08
N SER A 129 7.24 -4.29 -6.46
CA SER A 129 5.79 -4.41 -6.25
C SER A 129 4.98 -3.66 -7.32
N SER A 130 3.75 -4.11 -7.56
CA SER A 130 2.83 -3.44 -8.49
C SER A 130 2.11 -2.25 -7.84
N SER A 131 1.98 -2.28 -6.52
CA SER A 131 1.43 -1.20 -5.70
C SER A 131 2.24 -0.99 -4.41
N ALA A 132 2.00 0.12 -3.72
CA ALA A 132 2.64 0.42 -2.44
C ALA A 132 2.19 -0.55 -1.33
N ILE A 133 0.92 -0.99 -1.34
CA ILE A 133 0.40 -1.92 -0.31
C ILE A 133 1.00 -3.32 -0.47
N ASP A 134 1.26 -3.78 -1.69
CA ASP A 134 1.88 -5.10 -1.91
C ASP A 134 3.27 -5.21 -1.25
N ALA A 135 3.98 -4.09 -1.07
CA ALA A 135 5.28 -4.08 -0.40
C ALA A 135 5.16 -4.49 1.07
N ILE A 136 4.16 -3.96 1.79
CA ILE A 136 3.93 -4.33 3.20
C ILE A 136 3.29 -5.71 3.34
N GLN A 137 2.46 -6.14 2.38
CA GLN A 137 1.86 -7.48 2.40
C GLN A 137 2.91 -8.59 2.41
N ARG A 138 4.08 -8.35 1.83
CA ARG A 138 5.18 -9.32 1.87
C ARG A 138 5.76 -9.55 3.26
N PHE A 139 5.59 -8.61 4.19
CA PHE A 139 6.01 -8.80 5.58
C PHE A 139 4.96 -9.56 6.40
N ILE A 140 3.70 -9.55 5.96
CA ILE A 140 2.60 -10.23 6.66
C ILE A 140 2.83 -11.75 6.66
N GLY A 141 2.70 -12.36 7.83
CA GLY A 141 2.96 -13.79 8.05
C GLY A 141 4.44 -14.16 8.18
N ARG A 142 5.35 -13.21 7.96
CA ARG A 142 6.80 -13.36 8.23
C ARG A 142 7.20 -12.68 9.55
N ILE A 143 6.51 -11.61 9.90
CA ILE A 143 6.66 -10.90 11.17
C ILE A 143 5.29 -10.73 11.86
N GLU A 144 5.31 -10.58 13.17
CA GLU A 144 4.10 -10.30 13.94
C GLU A 144 3.53 -8.94 13.56
N LEU A 145 2.22 -8.89 13.36
CA LEU A 145 1.52 -7.67 12.93
C LEU A 145 1.75 -6.49 13.88
N GLY A 146 1.86 -6.78 15.18
CA GLY A 146 2.13 -5.79 16.23
C GLY A 146 3.47 -5.06 16.05
N MET A 147 4.47 -5.73 15.48
CA MET A 147 5.82 -5.20 15.28
C MET A 147 5.97 -4.41 13.97
N LEU A 148 4.98 -4.52 13.07
CA LEU A 148 5.06 -3.98 11.72
C LEU A 148 5.40 -2.47 11.70
N PRO A 149 4.82 -1.60 12.55
CA PRO A 149 5.14 -0.17 12.54
C PRO A 149 6.53 0.17 13.11
N SER A 150 7.12 -0.71 13.92
CA SER A 150 8.49 -0.54 14.43
C SER A 150 9.52 -0.91 13.34
N ILE A 151 9.15 -1.85 12.47
CA ILE A 151 10.00 -2.34 11.38
C ILE A 151 9.84 -1.46 10.13
N ILE A 152 8.62 -1.06 9.79
CA ILE A 152 8.32 -0.23 8.61
C ILE A 152 7.40 0.90 9.04
N ASP A 153 7.86 2.13 8.83
CA ASP A 153 7.11 3.34 9.15
C ASP A 153 6.74 4.15 7.90
N THR A 154 7.47 3.96 6.79
CA THR A 154 7.29 4.68 5.53
C THR A 154 7.41 3.74 4.34
N ILE A 155 6.51 3.88 3.37
CA ILE A 155 6.62 3.23 2.07
C ILE A 155 6.64 4.33 1.01
N VAL A 156 7.70 4.38 0.21
CA VAL A 156 7.82 5.25 -0.95
C VAL A 156 7.59 4.42 -2.20
N PHE A 157 6.58 4.74 -2.98
CA PHE A 157 6.27 4.06 -4.24
C PHE A 157 6.76 4.89 -5.42
N ILE A 158 7.69 4.31 -6.16
CA ILE A 158 8.34 4.92 -7.32
C ILE A 158 7.66 4.43 -8.59
N LYS A 159 7.32 5.37 -9.49
CA LYS A 159 6.74 5.09 -10.80
C LYS A 159 7.30 6.06 -11.83
N GLY A 160 7.85 5.51 -12.91
CA GLY A 160 8.39 6.33 -14.01
C GLY A 160 9.56 7.22 -13.59
N GLY A 161 10.37 6.77 -12.63
CA GLY A 161 11.54 7.52 -12.15
C GLY A 161 11.26 8.55 -11.06
N ASP A 162 10.00 8.73 -10.61
CA ASP A 162 9.65 9.72 -9.59
C ASP A 162 8.73 9.12 -8.50
N ILE A 163 8.60 9.83 -7.38
CA ILE A 163 7.74 9.46 -6.25
C ILE A 163 6.28 9.63 -6.64
N SER A 164 5.58 8.52 -6.80
CA SER A 164 4.16 8.52 -7.12
C SER A 164 3.28 8.56 -5.87
N THR A 165 3.68 7.89 -4.80
CA THR A 165 2.86 7.81 -3.56
C THR A 165 3.77 7.56 -2.37
N VAL A 166 3.44 8.16 -1.22
CA VAL A 166 4.08 7.85 0.06
C VAL A 166 3.00 7.41 1.04
N LEU A 167 3.19 6.24 1.62
CA LEU A 167 2.35 5.70 2.69
C LEU A 167 3.08 5.77 4.02
N ILE A 168 2.34 6.02 5.09
CA ILE A 168 2.81 5.94 6.46
C ILE A 168 2.03 4.86 7.20
N ILE A 169 2.75 4.16 8.06
CA ILE A 169 2.20 3.05 8.85
C ILE A 169 2.14 3.48 10.31
N LYS A 170 1.02 3.22 10.97
CA LYS A 170 0.83 3.49 12.41
C LYS A 170 0.08 2.36 13.07
N MET A 171 0.44 2.03 14.31
CA MET A 171 -0.40 1.18 15.15
C MET A 171 -1.43 2.05 15.88
N THR A 172 -2.65 1.54 16.00
CA THR A 172 -3.64 2.08 16.95
C THR A 172 -4.51 0.95 17.50
N VAL A 173 -5.11 1.14 18.66
CA VAL A 173 -6.18 0.27 19.16
C VAL A 173 -7.51 0.93 18.83
N LYS A 174 -8.33 0.25 18.02
CA LYS A 174 -9.65 0.76 17.60
C LYS A 174 -10.56 -0.40 17.20
N VAL A 175 -11.84 -0.08 17.01
CA VAL A 175 -12.78 -0.95 16.29
C VAL A 175 -12.47 -0.83 14.80
N PRO A 176 -12.12 -1.93 14.09
CA PRO A 176 -11.82 -1.87 12.66
C PRO A 176 -13.02 -1.38 11.84
N TYR A 177 -12.75 -0.77 10.69
CA TYR A 177 -13.79 -0.23 9.82
C TYR A 177 -14.75 -1.33 9.35
N GLY A 178 -16.05 -1.05 9.44
CA GLY A 178 -17.12 -2.01 9.14
C GLY A 178 -17.63 -2.79 10.36
N PHE A 179 -16.90 -2.80 11.48
CA PHE A 179 -17.38 -3.32 12.75
C PHE A 179 -18.11 -2.22 13.54
N ARG A 180 -19.12 -2.60 14.32
CA ARG A 180 -19.96 -1.68 15.10
C ARG A 180 -19.87 -1.89 16.61
N ASP A 181 -19.45 -3.08 17.02
CA ASP A 181 -19.36 -3.45 18.42
C ASP A 181 -18.03 -2.96 19.02
N LYS A 182 -18.11 -2.29 20.18
CA LYS A 182 -16.93 -1.76 20.88
C LYS A 182 -16.06 -2.88 21.46
N ASP A 183 -16.65 -4.03 21.76
CA ASP A 183 -15.93 -5.19 22.30
C ASP A 183 -15.03 -5.85 21.24
N LEU A 184 -15.11 -5.40 19.99
CA LEU A 184 -14.26 -5.86 18.88
C LEU A 184 -13.00 -4.99 18.69
N ALA A 185 -12.76 -4.02 19.58
CA ALA A 185 -11.56 -3.21 19.58
C ALA A 185 -10.31 -4.09 19.69
N ARG A 186 -9.34 -3.84 18.81
CA ARG A 186 -8.11 -4.63 18.71
C ARG A 186 -6.96 -3.77 18.17
N PRO A 187 -5.71 -4.25 18.23
CA PRO A 187 -4.61 -3.64 17.49
C PRO A 187 -4.91 -3.66 15.98
N VAL A 188 -4.85 -2.47 15.37
CA VAL A 188 -5.03 -2.25 13.94
C VAL A 188 -3.83 -1.44 13.44
N VAL A 189 -3.17 -1.98 12.41
CA VAL A 189 -2.19 -1.22 11.65
C VAL A 189 -2.93 -0.38 10.62
N GLU A 190 -2.84 0.94 10.75
CA GLU A 190 -3.36 1.90 9.80
C GLU A 190 -2.29 2.25 8.77
N VAL A 191 -2.66 2.12 7.49
CA VAL A 191 -1.83 2.55 6.36
C VAL A 191 -2.49 3.81 5.77
N ARG A 192 -1.82 4.95 5.88
CA ARG A 192 -2.36 6.26 5.50
C ARG A 192 -1.53 6.88 4.37
N GLU A 193 -2.20 7.61 3.49
CA GLU A 193 -1.51 8.41 2.48
C GLU A 193 -0.85 9.63 3.13
N PHE A 194 0.44 9.86 2.88
CA PHE A 194 1.23 10.84 3.62
C PHE A 194 0.76 12.29 3.42
N LYS A 195 0.36 12.65 2.20
CA LYS A 195 0.03 14.04 1.86
C LYS A 195 -1.29 14.47 2.50
N THR A 196 -2.32 13.64 2.42
CA THR A 196 -3.68 13.90 2.89
C THR A 196 -4.01 13.29 4.25
N GLU A 197 -3.15 12.43 4.78
CA GLU A 197 -3.34 11.62 6.00
C GLU A 197 -4.56 10.69 5.96
N ARG A 198 -5.18 10.52 4.79
CA ARG A 198 -6.36 9.67 4.62
C ARG A 198 -6.00 8.22 4.84
N LEU A 199 -6.83 7.53 5.62
CA LEU A 199 -6.74 6.10 5.85
C LEU A 199 -7.03 5.36 4.54
N ALA A 200 -5.98 4.73 3.99
CA ALA A 200 -6.06 3.99 2.75
C ALA A 200 -6.42 2.52 3.03
N TYR A 201 -5.75 1.90 4.01
CA TYR A 201 -5.97 0.51 4.41
C TYR A 201 -5.89 0.34 5.92
N GLU A 202 -6.57 -0.68 6.43
CA GLU A 202 -6.37 -1.23 7.77
C GLU A 202 -5.86 -2.65 7.66
N ILE A 203 -4.95 -3.04 8.54
CA ILE A 203 -4.46 -4.42 8.65
C ILE A 203 -4.68 -4.87 10.09
N TYR A 204 -5.43 -5.95 10.29
CA TYR A 204 -5.75 -6.47 11.62
C TYR A 204 -5.92 -7.98 11.61
N SER A 205 -5.75 -8.59 12.77
CA SER A 205 -6.05 -10.01 12.95
C SER A 205 -7.55 -10.24 13.18
N PHE A 206 -8.10 -11.25 12.50
CA PHE A 206 -9.46 -11.73 12.70
C PHE A 206 -9.46 -13.26 12.75
N GLY A 207 -9.61 -13.82 13.96
CA GLY A 207 -9.41 -15.24 14.18
C GLY A 207 -7.93 -15.60 14.00
N GLN A 208 -7.64 -16.56 13.12
CA GLN A 208 -6.28 -16.95 12.75
C GLN A 208 -5.75 -16.24 11.50
N ASP A 209 -6.60 -15.46 10.83
CA ASP A 209 -6.27 -14.79 9.58
C ASP A 209 -5.86 -13.33 9.80
N ILE A 210 -5.04 -12.81 8.89
CA ILE A 210 -4.72 -11.38 8.80
C ILE A 210 -5.56 -10.79 7.67
N VAL A 211 -6.39 -9.81 8.02
CA VAL A 211 -7.27 -9.10 7.08
C VAL A 211 -6.63 -7.78 6.70
N ILE A 212 -6.54 -7.53 5.40
CA ILE A 212 -6.18 -6.22 4.83
C ILE A 212 -7.46 -5.61 4.27
N ASN A 213 -7.98 -4.59 4.94
CA ASN A 213 -9.23 -3.94 4.60
C ASN A 213 -8.98 -2.62 3.85
N PRO A 214 -9.30 -2.52 2.54
CA PRO A 214 -9.18 -1.26 1.81
C PRO A 214 -10.32 -0.30 2.20
N ILE A 215 -9.96 0.89 2.66
CA ILE A 215 -10.92 1.93 3.07
C ILE A 215 -11.05 2.97 1.96
N ASN A 216 -9.92 3.60 1.61
CA ASN A 216 -9.80 4.56 0.52
C ASN A 216 -8.54 4.21 -0.29
N PRO A 217 -8.55 3.08 -1.03
CA PRO A 217 -7.37 2.64 -1.77
C PRO A 217 -6.93 3.73 -2.75
N ILE A 218 -5.61 3.91 -2.86
CA ILE A 218 -5.04 4.93 -3.73
C ILE A 218 -5.06 4.38 -5.15
N ASP A 219 -6.07 4.76 -5.94
CA ASP A 219 -6.19 4.34 -7.33
C ASP A 219 -5.09 4.97 -8.20
N HIS A 220 -4.35 4.13 -8.91
CA HIS A 220 -3.21 4.50 -9.75
C HIS A 220 -3.57 5.15 -11.10
N THR A 221 -4.82 5.59 -11.30
CA THR A 221 -5.27 6.06 -12.62
C THR A 221 -5.39 7.57 -12.82
N ASN A 222 -5.28 8.43 -11.82
CA ASN A 222 -5.25 9.88 -12.06
C ASN A 222 -4.62 10.66 -10.91
N SER A 223 -3.32 10.95 -11.00
CA SER A 223 -2.70 11.94 -10.12
C SER A 223 -1.66 12.80 -10.83
N PHE A 224 -1.97 13.28 -12.04
CA PHE A 224 -1.40 14.54 -12.57
C PHE A 224 -2.38 15.18 -13.56
N LYS A 225 -3.39 15.89 -13.05
CA LYS A 225 -3.81 17.15 -13.66
C LYS A 225 -3.94 18.19 -12.57
N ALA A 226 -3.02 19.14 -12.65
CA ALA A 226 -2.98 20.34 -11.84
C ALA A 226 -4.32 21.10 -11.90
N LYS A 227 -4.54 21.92 -10.87
CA LYS A 227 -5.55 22.97 -10.83
C LYS A 227 -5.65 23.69 -12.17
N GLU A 228 -6.75 23.50 -12.89
CA GLU A 228 -7.27 24.51 -13.78
C GLU A 228 -8.74 24.76 -13.43
N GLN A 229 -9.01 26.03 -13.14
CA GLN A 229 -10.33 26.61 -13.05
C GLN A 229 -11.05 26.38 -14.38
N TYR A 230 -12.08 25.53 -14.40
CA TYR A 230 -13.16 25.68 -15.38
C TYR A 230 -14.50 25.44 -14.70
N ARG A 231 -15.22 26.56 -14.54
CA ARG A 231 -16.66 26.62 -14.43
C ARG A 231 -17.28 25.91 -15.64
N GLY A 232 -18.35 25.14 -15.41
CA GLY A 232 -19.34 24.75 -16.41
C GLY A 232 -18.81 23.90 -17.58
N ASP A 233 -18.98 22.59 -17.52
CA ASP A 233 -20.17 21.98 -18.11
C ASP A 233 -20.12 20.45 -17.96
N LYS A 234 -21.29 19.89 -17.64
CA LYS A 234 -21.58 18.47 -17.81
C LYS A 234 -21.33 18.12 -19.27
N PHE A 235 -20.55 17.08 -19.59
CA PHE A 235 -20.92 16.10 -20.61
C PHE A 235 -19.94 14.90 -20.65
N ASN A 236 -20.51 13.72 -20.36
CA ASN A 236 -20.21 12.39 -20.90
C ASN A 236 -18.76 12.00 -21.24
N ARG A 237 -18.16 11.20 -20.37
CA ARG A 237 -17.39 10.04 -20.80
C ARG A 237 -17.95 8.77 -20.16
N ARG A 238 -18.92 8.17 -20.85
CA ARG A 238 -19.32 6.78 -20.68
C ARG A 238 -18.09 5.88 -20.92
N ARG A 239 -17.37 5.49 -19.86
CA ARG A 239 -16.78 4.15 -19.84
C ARG A 239 -17.97 3.22 -19.69
N LYS A 240 -18.19 2.32 -20.66
CA LYS A 240 -19.15 1.22 -20.52
C LYS A 240 -18.60 0.29 -19.45
N GLU A 241 -18.82 0.63 -18.19
CA GLU A 241 -18.74 -0.33 -17.09
C GLU A 241 -19.85 -1.36 -17.32
N LYS A 242 -19.48 -2.64 -17.35
CA LYS A 242 -20.42 -3.74 -17.63
C LYS A 242 -21.45 -3.75 -16.50
N GLN A 243 -22.69 -3.35 -16.80
CA GLN A 243 -23.78 -3.36 -15.84
C GLN A 243 -24.18 -4.81 -15.55
N ILE A 244 -24.10 -5.19 -14.28
CA ILE A 244 -24.59 -6.47 -13.75
C ILE A 244 -26.06 -6.29 -13.45
N GLU A 245 -26.94 -7.02 -14.12
CA GLU A 245 -28.35 -7.01 -13.76
C GLU A 245 -28.56 -7.68 -12.39
N LEU A 246 -29.31 -7.02 -11.51
CA LEU A 246 -29.60 -7.51 -10.17
C LEU A 246 -31.09 -7.84 -10.04
N GLU A 247 -31.39 -9.11 -9.78
CA GLU A 247 -32.74 -9.53 -9.40
C GLU A 247 -32.94 -9.27 -7.91
N ILE A 248 -34.05 -8.64 -7.54
CA ILE A 248 -34.37 -8.32 -6.15
C ILE A 248 -35.53 -9.17 -5.66
N GLU A 249 -35.30 -9.86 -4.55
CA GLU A 249 -36.30 -10.61 -3.83
C GLU A 249 -36.47 -10.01 -2.43
N ILE A 250 -37.70 -9.63 -2.08
CA ILE A 250 -38.04 -9.04 -0.78
C ILE A 250 -38.84 -10.06 0.02
N THR A 251 -38.35 -10.35 1.22
CA THR A 251 -39.04 -11.19 2.21
C THR A 251 -39.47 -10.31 3.39
N LYS A 252 -40.31 -10.85 4.29
CA LYS A 252 -40.78 -10.11 5.50
C LYS A 252 -39.65 -9.56 6.37
N GLN A 253 -38.43 -10.09 6.28
CA GLN A 253 -37.31 -9.72 7.16
C GLN A 253 -36.04 -9.26 6.42
N LYS A 254 -35.93 -9.52 5.11
CA LYS A 254 -34.69 -9.33 4.34
C LYS A 254 -34.96 -8.88 2.90
N VAL A 255 -34.00 -8.14 2.36
CA VAL A 255 -33.85 -7.86 0.93
C VAL A 255 -32.69 -8.71 0.40
N ILE A 256 -32.91 -9.40 -0.70
CA ILE A 256 -31.95 -10.29 -1.33
C ILE A 256 -31.71 -9.77 -2.74
N LEU A 257 -30.46 -9.46 -3.08
CA LEU A 257 -30.04 -9.10 -4.43
C LEU A 257 -29.26 -10.27 -5.02
N LYS A 258 -29.67 -10.75 -6.19
CA LYS A 258 -29.05 -11.87 -6.90
C LYS A 258 -28.41 -11.37 -8.19
N ALA A 259 -27.19 -11.83 -8.46
CA ALA A 259 -26.49 -11.58 -9.71
C ALA A 259 -26.23 -12.91 -10.45
N SER A 260 -25.86 -12.83 -11.72
CA SER A 260 -25.42 -14.01 -12.48
C SER A 260 -24.25 -14.73 -11.76
N PRO A 261 -24.21 -16.08 -11.76
CA PRO A 261 -23.15 -16.87 -11.12
C PRO A 261 -21.72 -16.49 -11.51
N GLU A 262 -21.52 -15.89 -12.69
CA GLU A 262 -20.21 -15.41 -13.16
C GLU A 262 -19.61 -14.30 -12.27
N TYR A 263 -20.41 -13.67 -11.40
CA TYR A 263 -19.99 -12.61 -10.48
C TYR A 263 -19.84 -13.08 -9.02
N ALA A 264 -19.77 -14.39 -8.78
CA ALA A 264 -19.61 -14.95 -7.44
C ALA A 264 -18.35 -14.39 -6.75
N SER A 265 -18.46 -14.07 -5.45
CA SER A 265 -17.37 -13.51 -4.64
C SER A 265 -16.79 -12.18 -5.15
N SER A 266 -17.50 -11.46 -6.02
CA SER A 266 -17.07 -10.14 -6.51
C SER A 266 -17.65 -9.00 -5.66
N ASN A 267 -16.92 -7.88 -5.62
CA ASN A 267 -17.41 -6.65 -5.01
C ASN A 267 -18.15 -5.83 -6.05
N ILE A 268 -19.37 -5.41 -5.72
CA ILE A 268 -20.19 -4.59 -6.60
C ILE A 268 -20.66 -3.32 -5.90
N ILE A 269 -20.75 -2.24 -6.67
CA ILE A 269 -21.46 -1.04 -6.29
C ILE A 269 -22.89 -1.19 -6.81
N VAL A 270 -23.88 -1.13 -5.91
CA VAL A 270 -25.30 -1.30 -6.25
C VAL A 270 -25.93 0.06 -6.51
N PHE A 271 -26.49 0.22 -7.71
CA PHE A 271 -27.19 1.40 -8.16
C PHE A 271 -28.70 1.14 -8.29
N ALA A 272 -29.50 2.18 -8.07
CA ALA A 272 -30.89 2.25 -8.49
C ALA A 272 -31.04 3.41 -9.49
N ASN A 273 -31.22 3.10 -10.77
CA ASN A 273 -30.98 4.03 -11.88
C ASN A 273 -29.60 4.69 -11.71
N ASP A 274 -29.50 6.03 -11.72
CA ASP A 274 -28.22 6.75 -11.64
C ASP A 274 -27.74 7.03 -10.21
N GLN A 275 -28.42 6.50 -9.18
CA GLN A 275 -28.07 6.76 -7.79
C GLN A 275 -27.41 5.54 -7.14
N GLU A 276 -26.20 5.73 -6.63
CA GLU A 276 -25.53 4.74 -5.78
C GLU A 276 -26.33 4.54 -4.48
N ILE A 277 -26.64 3.28 -4.17
CA ILE A 277 -27.31 2.91 -2.93
C ILE A 277 -26.28 2.49 -1.89
N PHE A 278 -25.47 1.48 -2.21
CA PHE A 278 -24.42 0.95 -1.32
C PHE A 278 -23.39 0.11 -2.09
N THR A 279 -22.25 -0.17 -1.47
CA THR A 279 -21.26 -1.17 -1.94
C THR A 279 -21.40 -2.45 -1.12
N GLY A 280 -21.35 -3.61 -1.78
CA GLY A 280 -21.42 -4.91 -1.11
C GLY A 280 -20.69 -6.02 -1.86
N SER A 281 -20.41 -7.12 -1.15
CA SER A 281 -19.76 -8.30 -1.71
C SER A 281 -20.81 -9.38 -2.01
N LEU A 282 -20.84 -9.87 -3.23
CA LEU A 282 -21.63 -11.04 -3.61
C LEU A 282 -21.06 -12.28 -2.91
N SER A 283 -21.93 -13.13 -2.36
CA SER A 283 -21.53 -14.42 -1.78
C SER A 283 -20.97 -15.37 -2.85
N ARG A 284 -20.51 -16.56 -2.42
CA ARG A 284 -20.17 -17.67 -3.35
C ARG A 284 -21.36 -18.12 -4.22
N SER A 285 -22.58 -17.84 -3.79
CA SER A 285 -23.82 -18.10 -4.56
C SER A 285 -24.30 -16.87 -5.36
N SER A 286 -23.49 -15.82 -5.46
CA SER A 286 -23.81 -14.56 -6.16
C SER A 286 -25.00 -13.81 -5.56
N ILE A 287 -25.06 -13.75 -4.22
CA ILE A 287 -26.16 -13.12 -3.48
C ILE A 287 -25.63 -12.09 -2.47
N ILE A 288 -26.32 -10.95 -2.35
CA ILE A 288 -26.22 -10.04 -1.21
C ILE A 288 -27.53 -10.13 -0.42
N SER A 289 -27.47 -10.52 0.85
CA SER A 289 -28.65 -10.57 1.73
C SER A 289 -28.54 -9.53 2.84
N LEU A 290 -29.50 -8.61 2.91
CA LEU A 290 -29.55 -7.54 3.90
C LEU A 290 -30.83 -7.67 4.74
N SER A 291 -30.71 -7.62 6.07
CA SER A 291 -31.90 -7.51 6.94
C SER A 291 -32.57 -6.16 6.77
N LEU A 292 -33.91 -6.10 6.79
CA LEU A 292 -34.70 -4.85 6.75
C LEU A 292 -34.46 -3.91 7.95
N THR A 293 -33.76 -4.39 8.99
CA THR A 293 -33.24 -3.53 10.07
C THR A 293 -32.06 -2.66 9.61
N ASN A 294 -31.37 -3.05 8.54
CA ASN A 294 -30.25 -2.31 7.95
C ASN A 294 -30.74 -1.09 7.16
N LYS A 295 -30.08 0.06 7.36
CA LYS A 295 -30.35 1.31 6.64
C LYS A 295 -30.28 1.13 5.12
N GLU A 296 -29.32 0.38 4.62
CA GLU A 296 -29.19 0.16 3.17
C GLU A 296 -30.30 -0.74 2.63
N ALA A 297 -30.74 -1.76 3.39
CA ALA A 297 -31.90 -2.57 3.01
C ALA A 297 -33.18 -1.73 2.90
N ARG A 298 -33.38 -0.77 3.83
CA ARG A 298 -34.53 0.16 3.77
C ARG A 298 -34.44 1.12 2.58
N ARG A 299 -33.24 1.51 2.18
CA ARG A 299 -33.02 2.32 0.97
C ARG A 299 -33.31 1.52 -0.29
N VAL A 300 -32.83 0.27 -0.37
CA VAL A 300 -33.18 -0.63 -1.48
C VAL A 300 -34.69 -0.83 -1.54
N LEU A 301 -35.35 -1.14 -0.42
CA LEU A 301 -36.81 -1.28 -0.36
C LEU A 301 -37.55 -0.03 -0.86
N LYS A 302 -37.16 1.15 -0.36
CA LYS A 302 -37.77 2.43 -0.75
C LYS A 302 -37.62 2.72 -2.25
N GLU A 303 -36.47 2.39 -2.84
CA GLU A 303 -36.22 2.63 -4.27
C GLU A 303 -36.83 1.52 -5.14
N TYR A 304 -37.00 0.31 -4.61
CA TYR A 304 -37.74 -0.79 -5.24
C TYR A 304 -39.24 -0.46 -5.33
N ASP A 305 -39.85 0.05 -4.26
CA ASP A 305 -41.26 0.50 -4.25
C ASP A 305 -41.52 1.64 -5.25
N ARG A 306 -40.46 2.34 -5.67
CA ARG A 306 -40.50 3.41 -6.69
C ARG A 306 -40.30 2.87 -8.12
N ASN A 307 -40.33 1.56 -8.33
CA ASN A 307 -40.09 0.88 -9.61
C ASN A 307 -38.77 1.27 -10.29
N LYS A 308 -37.72 1.55 -9.51
CA LYS A 308 -36.39 1.81 -10.09
C LYS A 308 -35.71 0.52 -10.49
N LYS A 309 -34.90 0.58 -11.56
CA LYS A 309 -34.08 -0.55 -12.00
C LYS A 309 -32.81 -0.61 -11.18
N PHE A 310 -32.47 -1.81 -10.71
CA PHE A 310 -31.24 -2.05 -9.97
C PHE A 310 -30.20 -2.74 -10.84
N TYR A 311 -28.97 -2.29 -10.73
CA TYR A 311 -27.84 -2.93 -11.36
C TYR A 311 -26.59 -2.76 -10.49
N GLY A 312 -25.67 -3.71 -10.63
CA GLY A 312 -24.35 -3.68 -10.02
C GLY A 312 -23.33 -3.18 -11.03
N ILE A 313 -22.27 -2.55 -10.54
CA ILE A 313 -21.04 -2.34 -11.28
C ILE A 313 -19.92 -3.04 -10.52
N LEU A 314 -19.08 -3.83 -11.22
CA LEU A 314 -17.89 -4.40 -10.61
C LEU A 314 -16.99 -3.28 -10.09
N LYS A 315 -16.61 -3.41 -8.82
CA LYS A 315 -15.67 -2.51 -8.17
C LYS A 315 -14.23 -2.94 -8.41
#